data_AF-A0A392RS48-F1
#
_entry.id   AF-A0A392RS48-F1
#
_cell.length_a   1.000
_cell.length_b   1.000
_cell.length_c   1.000
_cell.angle_alpha   90.00
_cell.angle_beta   90.00
_cell.angle_gamma   90.00
#
_symmetry.space_group_name_H-M   'P 1'
#
loop_
_entity.id
_entity.type
_entity.pdbx_description
1 polymer ?
#
loop_
_entity_poly.entity_id
_entity_poly.type
_entity_poly.pdbx_seq_one_letter_code
_entity_poly.pdbx_strand_id
1 'polypeptide(L)' 'MVERVWRGLNVAGWMGFILTEKLKGLKAHLKTWHKEEYGGGDERLSVLIEDIKDLDIRGELVGLAPQEVNLRK' A
#
# COMPACT_ATOMS: atom_id res chain seq x y z
N MET A 1 -0.71 5.38 -19.73
CA MET A 1 -1.33 5.77 -18.44
C MET A 1 -1.11 7.24 -18.11
N VAL A 2 0.15 7.67 -17.94
CA VAL A 2 0.53 9.06 -17.61
C VAL A 2 -0.05 10.09 -18.58
N GLU A 3 0.06 9.86 -19.90
CA GLU A 3 -0.48 10.79 -20.90
C GLU A 3 -2.01 10.98 -20.79
N ARG A 4 -2.75 9.90 -20.54
CA ARG A 4 -4.21 9.94 -20.35
C ARG A 4 -4.59 10.81 -19.16
N VAL A 5 -3.93 10.61 -18.03
CA VAL A 5 -4.16 11.37 -16.79
C VAL A 5 -3.79 12.83 -17.01
N TRP A 6 -2.64 13.09 -17.65
CA TRP A 6 -2.19 14.43 -17.96
C TRP A 6 -3.18 15.21 -18.84
N ARG A 7 -3.73 14.57 -19.88
CA ARG A 7 -4.74 15.19 -20.74
C ARG A 7 -6.09 15.38 -20.05
N GLY A 8 -6.45 14.50 -19.11
CA GLY A 8 -7.70 14.58 -18.35
C GLY A 8 -7.71 15.63 -17.22
N LEU A 9 -6.52 16.09 -16.77
CA LEU A 9 -6.42 17.14 -15.76
C LEU A 9 -6.73 18.51 -16.38
N ASN A 10 -7.96 18.95 -16.19
CA ASN A 10 -8.45 20.28 -16.57
C ASN A 10 -8.21 21.27 -15.42
N VAL A 11 -7.17 22.10 -15.57
CA VAL A 11 -6.82 23.16 -14.62
C VAL A 11 -6.78 24.48 -15.37
N ALA A 12 -7.44 25.50 -14.84
CA ALA A 12 -7.41 26.86 -15.37
C ALA A 12 -6.56 27.77 -14.46
N GLY A 13 -5.89 28.76 -15.06
CA GLY A 13 -5.05 29.71 -14.35
C GLY A 13 -3.90 30.21 -15.21
N TRP A 14 -2.92 30.86 -14.59
CA TRP A 14 -1.66 31.19 -15.27
C TRP A 14 -0.82 29.92 -15.47
N MET A 15 0.05 29.94 -16.48
CA MET A 15 0.75 28.74 -16.96
C MET A 15 1.51 27.98 -15.85
N GLY A 16 2.15 28.69 -14.91
CA GLY A 16 2.89 28.06 -13.81
C GLY A 16 1.97 27.35 -12.80
N PHE A 17 0.78 27.91 -12.53
CA PHE A 17 -0.22 27.26 -11.70
C PHE A 17 -0.78 26.00 -12.38
N ILE A 18 -1.14 26.10 -13.66
CA ILE A 18 -1.60 24.97 -14.45
C ILE A 18 -0.58 23.83 -14.41
N LEU A 19 0.69 24.15 -14.69
CA LEU A 19 1.76 23.16 -14.69
C LEU A 19 1.93 22.49 -13.32
N THR A 20 1.93 23.30 -12.25
CA THR A 20 2.11 22.82 -10.87
C THR A 20 0.99 21.87 -10.46
N GLU A 21 -0.27 22.25 -10.69
CA GLU A 21 -1.42 21.43 -10.30
C GLU A 21 -1.51 20.15 -11.13
N LYS A 22 -1.17 20.20 -12.43
CA LYS A 22 -1.14 19.00 -13.26
C LYS A 22 -0.06 18.01 -12.81
N LEU A 23 1.11 18.51 -12.39
CA LEU A 23 2.18 17.66 -11.82
C LEU A 23 1.77 17.05 -10.47
N LYS A 24 1.09 17.81 -9.60
CA LYS A 24 0.55 17.27 -8.35
C LYS A 24 -0.47 16.15 -8.60
N GLY A 25 -1.40 16.37 -9.54
CA GLY A 25 -2.39 15.36 -9.94
C GLY A 25 -1.74 14.08 -10.48
N LEU A 26 -0.74 14.22 -11.35
CA LEU A 26 0.06 13.07 -11.82
C LEU A 26 0.76 12.32 -10.68
N LYS A 27 1.42 13.05 -9.78
CA LYS A 27 2.11 12.46 -8.62
C LYS A 27 1.14 11.67 -7.73
N ALA A 28 -0.04 12.23 -7.46
CA ALA A 28 -1.06 11.54 -6.66
C ALA A 28 -1.54 10.25 -7.35
N HIS A 29 -1.85 10.33 -8.64
CA HIS A 29 -2.30 9.17 -9.40
C HIS A 29 -1.25 8.05 -9.47
N LEU A 30 0.03 8.40 -9.66
CA LEU A 30 1.12 7.43 -9.64
C LEU A 30 1.30 6.77 -8.28
N LYS A 31 1.11 7.50 -7.18
CA LYS A 31 1.14 6.91 -5.83
C LYS A 31 0.00 5.93 -5.61
N THR A 32 -1.21 6.28 -6.05
CA THR A 32 -2.37 5.40 -5.97
C THR A 32 -2.14 4.14 -6.80
N TRP A 33 -1.74 4.30 -8.06
CA TRP A 33 -1.42 3.16 -8.92
C TRP A 33 -0.31 2.29 -8.34
N HIS A 34 0.77 2.88 -7.84
CA HIS A 34 1.83 2.12 -7.17
C HIS A 34 1.31 1.37 -5.94
N LYS A 35 0.39 1.97 -5.16
CA LYS A 35 -0.25 1.28 -4.03
C LYS A 35 -1.17 0.15 -4.51
N GLU A 36 -1.93 0.34 -5.57
CA GLU A 36 -2.82 -0.69 -6.13
C GLU A 36 -2.03 -1.87 -6.70
N GLU A 37 -0.95 -1.60 -7.42
CA GLU A 37 -0.13 -2.64 -8.06
C GLU A 37 0.86 -3.31 -7.09
N TYR A 38 1.44 -2.53 -6.16
CA TYR A 38 2.54 -2.99 -5.31
C TYR A 38 2.28 -2.84 -3.80
N GLY A 39 1.27 -2.07 -3.39
CA GLY A 39 0.99 -1.74 -1.99
C GLY A 39 0.39 -2.88 -1.17
N GLY A 40 0.03 -3.99 -1.81
CA GLY A 40 -0.29 -5.23 -1.10
C GLY A 40 0.92 -5.91 -0.46
N GLY A 41 2.16 -5.52 -0.80
CA GLY A 41 3.37 -6.12 -0.22
C GLY A 41 3.61 -5.69 1.22
N ASP A 42 3.67 -4.38 1.48
CA ASP A 42 3.98 -3.83 2.81
C ASP A 42 2.82 -4.01 3.80
N GLU A 43 1.57 -3.80 3.36
CA GLU A 43 0.39 -4.05 4.21
C GLU A 43 0.28 -5.55 4.57
N ARG A 44 0.51 -6.45 3.62
CA ARG A 44 0.49 -7.91 3.87
C ARG A 44 1.68 -8.37 4.71
N LEU A 45 2.85 -7.74 4.55
CA LEU A 45 4.01 -7.97 5.40
C LEU A 45 3.73 -7.53 6.84
N SER A 46 3.10 -6.37 7.04
CA SER A 46 2.72 -5.89 8.37
C SER A 46 1.73 -6.82 9.05
N VAL A 47 0.70 -7.29 8.34
CA VAL A 47 -0.27 -8.27 8.86
C VAL A 47 0.42 -9.57 9.23
N LEU A 48 1.28 -10.11 8.35
CA LEU A 48 2.04 -11.33 8.64
C LEU A 48 2.96 -11.18 9.86
N ILE A 49 3.60 -10.01 10.04
CA ILE A 49 4.43 -9.75 11.23
C ILE A 49 3.58 -9.73 12.51
N GLU A 50 2.38 -9.16 12.45
CA GLU A 50 1.46 -9.11 13.58
C GLU A 50 0.93 -10.51 13.95
N ASP A 51 0.52 -11.29 12.94
CA ASP A 51 0.05 -12.67 13.11
C ASP A 51 1.14 -13.58 13.71
N ILE A 52 2.39 -13.46 13.23
CA ILE A 52 3.53 -14.22 13.79
C ILE A 52 3.76 -13.85 15.26
N LYS A 53 3.72 -12.56 15.59
CA LYS A 53 3.90 -12.09 16.98
C LYS A 53 2.80 -12.60 17.90
N ASP A 54 1.54 -12.58 17.45
CA ASP A 54 0.42 -13.10 18.23
C ASP A 54 0.57 -14.61 18.48
N LEU A 55 0.93 -15.38 17.46
CA LEU A 55 1.20 -16.81 17.59
C LEU A 55 2.36 -17.12 18.55
N ASP A 56 3.41 -16.29 18.55
CA ASP A 56 4.52 -16.43 19.49
C ASP A 56 4.10 -16.16 20.93
N ILE A 57 3.39 -15.06 21.17
CA ILE A 57 2.86 -14.70 22.50
C ILE A 57 1.91 -15.80 23.01
N ARG A 58 0.98 -16.28 22.16
CA ARG A 58 0.04 -17.36 22.52
C ARG A 58 0.74 -18.68 22.79
N GLY A 59 1.77 -19.00 22.01
CA GLY A 59 2.57 -20.21 22.19
C GLY A 59 3.35 -20.23 23.50
N GLU A 60 3.80 -19.07 23.98
CA GLU A 60 4.48 -18.94 25.27
C GLU A 60 3.51 -18.97 26.47
N LEU A 61 2.32 -18.39 26.34
CA LEU A 61 1.37 -18.24 27.45
C LEU A 61 0.44 -19.43 27.68
N VAL A 62 -0.05 -20.06 26.61
CA VAL A 62 -1.16 -21.05 26.69
C VAL A 62 -0.86 -22.34 25.91
N GLY A 63 0.18 -22.34 25.07
CA GLY A 63 0.46 -23.39 24.10
C GLY A 63 -0.42 -23.28 22.85
N LEU A 64 0.13 -23.65 21.70
CA LEU A 64 -0.58 -23.60 20.40
C LEU A 64 -1.30 -24.91 20.09
N ALA A 65 -2.42 -24.83 19.37
CA ALA A 65 -3.11 -26.02 18.88
C ALA A 65 -2.25 -26.74 17.81
N PRO A 66 -2.40 -28.08 17.63
CA PRO A 66 -1.59 -28.84 16.68
C PRO A 66 -1.62 -28.30 15.23
N GLN A 67 -2.74 -27.68 14.86
CA GLN A 67 -2.96 -27.01 13.58
C GLN A 67 -2.16 -25.71 13.41
N GLU A 68 -1.93 -24.96 14.48
CA GLU A 68 -1.13 -23.73 14.48
C GLU A 68 0.38 -24.03 14.54
N VAL A 69 0.77 -25.17 15.12
CA VAL A 69 2.16 -25.65 15.13
C VAL A 69 2.69 -25.91 13.72
N ASN A 70 1.83 -26.30 12.77
CA ASN A 70 2.23 -26.52 11.38
C ASN A 70 2.51 -25.22 10.61
N LEU A 71 2.03 -24.07 11.09
CA LEU A 71 2.29 -22.75 10.49
C LEU A 71 3.65 -22.16 10.91
N ARG A 72 4.33 -22.78 11.87
CA ARG A 72 5.66 -22.37 12.37
C ARG A 72 6.84 -23.00 11.61
N LYS A 73 6.60 -23.89 10.65
CA LYS A 73 7.65 -24.53 9.83
C LYS A 73 7.76 -23.85 8.47
#